data_AF-A0A061P0N0-F1
#
_entry.id   AF-A0A061P0N0-F1
#
_cell.length_a   1.000
_cell.length_b   1.000
_cell.length_c   1.000
_cell.angle_alpha   90.00
_cell.angle_beta   90.00
_cell.angle_gamma   90.00
#
_symmetry.space_group_name_H-M   'P 1'
#
loop_
_entity.id
_entity.type
_entity.pdbx_description
1 polymer ?
#
loop_
_entity_poly.entity_id
_entity_poly.type
_entity_poly.pdbx_seq_one_letter_code
_entity_poly.pdbx_strand_id
1 'polypeptide(L)'
;MKEAGVEEIGQESVDVDKLFTIQPDVVIQKAPMSDAVQIKSTIINQIAPVVNLAYDGTWREHFTQIASVIDREKEAQQWLEQYEQKASSLRDSLRKYIGKETVIVVGIGEIGYCLYGMRNMGAVMYDDLRMEVPKSIQNIAHIKEVTLEEIMEINADRIILTLYRSHKRLPSVKKVTQHLQQLNQDHRWQSLKAVKNKQLYGLYDTNHLYTSYNAYSHNLLLDKLSEFFVK
;
A
#
# COMPACT_ATOMS: atom_id res chain seq x y z
N MET A 1 1.46 12.31 -12.12
CA MET A 1 2.09 13.63 -12.28
C MET A 1 3.60 13.42 -12.30
N LYS A 2 4.33 13.89 -13.32
CA LYS A 2 5.78 14.03 -13.21
C LYS A 2 6.01 15.37 -12.52
N GLU A 3 6.52 15.35 -11.29
CA GLU A 3 6.96 16.57 -10.64
C GLU A 3 8.11 17.17 -11.44
N ALA A 4 8.08 18.49 -11.66
CA ALA A 4 9.14 19.18 -12.39
C ALA A 4 10.47 18.97 -11.65
N GLY A 5 11.50 18.49 -12.37
CA GLY A 5 12.81 18.17 -11.79
C GLY A 5 12.99 16.71 -11.34
N VAL A 6 12.00 15.83 -11.52
CA VAL A 6 12.16 14.39 -11.25
C VAL A 6 12.49 13.62 -12.54
N GLU A 7 13.66 12.98 -12.56
CA GLU A 7 14.10 12.14 -13.68
C GLU A 7 13.92 10.63 -13.39
N GLU A 8 13.42 9.89 -14.37
CA GLU A 8 13.25 8.45 -14.27
C GLU A 8 14.57 7.72 -14.56
N ILE A 9 15.18 7.18 -13.51
CA ILE A 9 16.44 6.42 -13.53
C ILE A 9 16.24 4.91 -13.63
N GLY A 10 15.05 4.43 -14.02
CA GLY A 10 14.72 3.01 -14.20
C GLY A 10 13.60 2.50 -13.27
N GLN A 11 13.13 1.28 -13.52
CA GLN A 11 12.04 0.64 -12.74
C GLN A 11 12.50 -0.61 -11.97
N GLU A 12 12.98 -1.65 -12.66
CA GLU A 12 13.48 -2.88 -12.01
C GLU A 12 14.99 -2.85 -11.75
N SER A 13 15.71 -2.06 -12.54
CA SER A 13 17.13 -1.80 -12.42
C SER A 13 17.42 -0.34 -12.68
N VAL A 14 18.37 0.21 -11.93
CA VAL A 14 18.86 1.56 -12.16
C VAL A 14 19.61 1.65 -13.49
N ASP A 15 19.38 2.73 -14.21
CA ASP A 15 20.15 3.16 -15.37
C ASP A 15 21.38 3.92 -14.85
N VAL A 16 22.53 3.25 -14.89
CA VAL A 16 23.79 3.75 -14.32
C VAL A 16 24.31 4.95 -15.10
N ASP A 17 24.11 4.99 -16.43
CA ASP A 17 24.58 6.11 -17.27
C ASP A 17 23.78 7.38 -16.99
N LYS A 18 22.46 7.24 -16.77
CA LYS A 18 21.64 8.36 -16.28
C LYS A 18 22.07 8.82 -14.91
N LEU A 19 22.31 7.89 -13.98
CA LEU A 19 22.74 8.23 -12.63
C LEU A 19 24.07 8.98 -12.64
N PHE A 20 25.01 8.57 -13.50
CA PHE A 20 26.28 9.25 -13.72
C PHE A 20 26.09 10.67 -14.28
N THR A 21 25.11 10.86 -15.16
CA THR A 21 24.77 12.17 -15.74
C THR A 21 24.14 13.11 -14.72
N ILE A 22 23.27 12.58 -13.85
CA ILE A 22 22.55 13.36 -12.82
C ILE A 22 23.51 13.82 -11.70
N GLN A 23 24.56 13.04 -11.39
CA GLN A 23 25.52 13.32 -10.32
C GLN A 23 24.84 13.64 -8.96
N PRO A 24 24.06 12.70 -8.39
CA PRO A 24 23.37 12.97 -7.13
C PRO A 24 24.36 13.11 -5.96
N ASP A 25 24.04 13.95 -4.98
CA ASP A 25 24.83 14.06 -3.74
C ASP A 25 24.71 12.80 -2.86
N VAL A 26 23.58 12.09 -2.95
CA VAL A 26 23.30 10.87 -2.20
C VAL A 26 22.34 9.97 -2.98
N VAL A 27 22.53 8.66 -2.88
CA VAL A 27 21.56 7.66 -3.37
C VAL A 27 20.96 6.92 -2.19
N ILE A 28 19.64 7.02 -2.03
CA ILE A 28 18.88 6.28 -1.03
C ILE A 28 18.27 5.05 -1.71
N GLN A 29 18.57 3.87 -1.18
CA GLN A 29 17.99 2.63 -1.71
C GLN A 29 17.60 1.67 -0.59
N LYS A 30 16.76 0.69 -0.94
CA LYS A 30 16.50 -0.45 -0.08
C LYS A 30 17.78 -1.28 0.09
N ALA A 31 18.09 -1.67 1.32
CA ALA A 31 19.23 -2.51 1.63
C ALA A 31 19.23 -3.79 0.77
N PRO A 32 20.39 -4.16 0.17
CA PRO A 32 20.50 -5.31 -0.70
C PRO A 32 20.14 -6.61 0.03
N MET A 33 19.33 -7.44 -0.61
CA MET A 33 18.90 -8.74 -0.06
C MET A 33 19.53 -9.93 -0.80
N SER A 34 20.41 -9.67 -1.76
CA SER A 34 21.16 -10.70 -2.50
C SER A 34 22.47 -10.14 -3.03
N ASP A 35 23.43 -11.02 -3.31
CA ASP A 35 24.75 -10.66 -3.85
C ASP A 35 24.65 -9.88 -5.16
N ALA A 36 23.68 -10.24 -6.02
CA ALA A 36 23.45 -9.54 -7.27
C ALA A 36 23.04 -8.06 -7.06
N VAL A 37 22.25 -7.77 -6.02
CA VAL A 37 21.88 -6.39 -5.67
C VAL A 37 23.06 -5.68 -4.98
N GLN A 38 23.84 -6.39 -4.17
CA GLN A 38 25.04 -5.86 -3.54
C GLN A 38 26.08 -5.40 -4.56
N ILE A 39 26.35 -6.20 -5.60
CA ILE A 39 27.28 -5.84 -6.68
C ILE A 39 26.84 -4.54 -7.38
N LYS A 40 25.54 -4.42 -7.67
CA LYS A 40 24.98 -3.18 -8.27
C LYS A 40 25.14 -1.98 -7.34
N SER A 41 24.89 -2.17 -6.04
CA SER A 41 25.13 -1.13 -5.03
C SER A 41 26.58 -0.64 -5.02
N THR A 42 27.55 -1.53 -5.23
CA THR A 42 28.97 -1.15 -5.29
C THR A 42 29.27 -0.26 -6.48
N ILE A 43 28.68 -0.53 -7.65
CA ILE A 43 28.82 0.32 -8.86
C ILE A 43 28.23 1.70 -8.59
N ILE A 44 27.03 1.76 -8.01
CA ILE A 44 26.36 3.02 -7.69
C ILE A 44 27.18 3.84 -6.69
N ASN A 45 27.81 3.18 -5.72
CA ASN A 45 28.64 3.84 -4.71
C ASN A 45 29.93 4.48 -5.27
N GLN A 46 30.29 4.19 -6.53
CA GLN A 46 31.36 4.91 -7.24
C GLN A 46 30.89 6.25 -7.82
N ILE A 47 29.56 6.44 -7.96
CA ILE A 47 28.95 7.67 -8.48
C ILE A 47 28.63 8.63 -7.35
N ALA A 48 28.00 8.13 -6.28
CA ALA A 48 27.58 8.93 -5.13
C ALA A 48 27.51 8.06 -3.85
N PRO A 49 27.62 8.64 -2.64
CA PRO A 49 27.39 7.93 -1.39
C PRO A 49 26.03 7.20 -1.38
N VAL A 50 26.05 5.91 -1.07
CA VAL A 50 24.83 5.10 -1.00
C VAL A 50 24.39 4.92 0.46
N VAL A 51 23.16 5.32 0.76
CA VAL A 51 22.50 5.00 2.02
C VAL A 51 21.56 3.82 1.81
N ASN A 52 21.88 2.72 2.50
CA ASN A 52 21.07 1.51 2.52
C ASN A 52 20.05 1.59 3.66
N LEU A 53 18.78 1.68 3.32
CA LEU A 53 17.69 1.62 4.29
C LEU A 53 17.20 0.19 4.42
N ALA A 54 17.29 -0.34 5.64
CA ALA A 54 16.67 -1.61 5.96
C ALA A 54 15.15 -1.47 5.77
N TYR A 55 14.55 -2.41 5.04
CA TYR A 55 13.12 -2.38 4.74
C TYR A 55 12.32 -3.27 5.70
N ASP A 56 12.81 -3.36 6.93
CA ASP A 56 12.16 -3.91 8.10
C ASP A 56 11.50 -2.78 8.93
N GLY A 57 10.63 -3.13 9.87
CA GLY A 57 9.93 -2.12 10.68
C GLY A 57 8.74 -1.44 10.00
N THR A 58 8.33 -0.33 10.60
CA THR A 58 7.15 0.48 10.31
C THR A 58 7.42 1.53 9.24
N TRP A 59 6.36 1.99 8.58
CA TRP A 59 6.47 3.08 7.61
C TRP A 59 6.93 4.39 8.26
N ARG A 60 6.65 4.59 9.55
CA ARG A 60 7.09 5.75 10.34
C ARG A 60 8.60 5.72 10.54
N GLU A 61 9.16 4.56 10.87
CA GLU A 61 10.61 4.38 10.97
C GLU A 61 11.31 4.63 9.63
N HIS A 62 10.76 4.12 8.51
CA HIS A 62 11.29 4.43 7.17
C HIS A 62 11.26 5.93 6.87
N PHE A 63 10.16 6.59 7.21
CA PHE A 63 10.01 8.04 6.99
C PHE A 63 11.03 8.85 7.81
N THR A 64 11.21 8.52 9.09
CA THR A 64 12.19 9.18 9.96
C THR A 64 13.64 8.89 9.53
N GLN A 65 13.94 7.66 9.08
CA GLN A 65 15.28 7.34 8.55
C GLN A 65 15.59 8.16 7.30
N ILE A 66 14.66 8.22 6.34
CA ILE A 66 14.83 9.06 5.13
C ILE A 66 15.04 10.52 5.54
N ALA A 67 14.22 11.03 6.47
CA ALA A 67 14.33 12.40 6.94
C ALA A 67 15.70 12.71 7.55
N SER A 68 16.29 11.77 8.31
CA SER A 68 17.62 11.96 8.89
C SER A 68 18.73 11.96 7.84
N VAL A 69 18.58 11.19 6.77
CA VAL A 69 19.55 11.20 5.66
C VAL A 69 19.61 12.55 4.93
N ILE A 70 18.52 13.32 4.96
CA ILE A 70 18.40 14.59 4.24
C ILE A 70 18.33 15.80 5.19
N ASP A 71 18.66 15.63 6.47
CA ASP A 71 18.60 16.66 7.52
C ASP A 71 17.22 17.35 7.61
N ARG A 72 16.14 16.56 7.70
CA ARG A 72 14.73 17.02 7.78
C ARG A 72 13.95 16.37 8.94
N GLU A 73 14.62 16.04 10.02
CA GLU A 73 13.99 15.36 11.16
C GLU A 73 12.88 16.20 11.81
N LYS A 74 13.05 17.52 11.87
CA LYS A 74 12.03 18.44 12.44
C LYS A 74 10.76 18.45 11.61
N GLU A 75 10.89 18.52 10.29
CA GLU A 75 9.79 18.48 9.34
C GLU A 75 9.09 17.12 9.38
N ALA A 76 9.85 16.02 9.47
CA ALA A 76 9.28 14.70 9.59
C ALA A 76 8.49 14.52 10.90
N GLN A 77 9.01 15.02 12.02
CA GLN A 77 8.29 15.00 13.30
C GLN A 77 6.98 15.78 13.20
N GLN A 78 7.02 17.02 12.69
CA GLN A 78 5.81 17.84 12.51
C GLN A 78 4.79 17.17 11.60
N TRP A 79 5.25 16.55 10.51
CA TRP A 79 4.37 15.83 9.60
C TRP A 79 3.72 14.62 10.28
N LEU A 80 4.46 13.85 11.07
CA LEU A 80 3.93 12.69 11.81
C LEU A 80 2.92 13.10 12.87
N GLU A 81 3.13 14.23 13.55
CA GLU A 81 2.17 14.80 14.50
C GLU A 81 0.85 15.18 13.80
N GLN A 82 0.93 15.82 12.63
CA GLN A 82 -0.25 16.16 11.82
C GLN A 82 -0.98 14.91 11.32
N TYR A 83 -0.23 13.89 10.86
CA TYR A 83 -0.79 12.62 10.45
C TYR A 83 -1.56 11.96 11.61
N GLU A 84 -0.98 11.90 12.82
CA GLU A 84 -1.62 11.26 13.96
C GLU A 84 -2.89 12.01 14.39
N GLN A 85 -2.88 13.35 14.36
CA GLN A 85 -4.08 14.15 14.62
C GLN A 85 -5.20 13.84 13.61
N LYS A 86 -4.85 13.73 12.33
CA LYS A 86 -5.79 13.37 11.24
C LYS A 86 -6.33 11.96 11.42
N ALA A 87 -5.45 10.99 11.68
CA ALA A 87 -5.83 9.59 11.90
C ALA A 87 -6.74 9.44 13.12
N SER A 88 -6.44 10.13 14.24
CA SER A 88 -7.30 10.10 15.42
C SER A 88 -8.68 10.69 15.16
N SER A 89 -8.75 11.84 14.48
CA SER A 89 -10.02 12.49 14.15
C SER A 89 -10.88 11.63 13.22
N LEU A 90 -10.25 10.98 12.25
CA LEU A 90 -10.93 10.05 11.35
C LEU A 90 -11.40 8.79 12.09
N ARG A 91 -10.55 8.20 12.94
CA ARG A 91 -10.90 7.04 13.78
C ARG A 91 -12.15 7.29 14.62
N ASP A 92 -12.26 8.45 15.24
CA ASP A 92 -13.44 8.81 16.03
C ASP A 92 -14.69 9.00 15.17
N SER A 93 -14.52 9.50 13.94
CA SER A 93 -15.61 9.58 12.96
C SER A 93 -16.05 8.18 12.52
N LEU A 94 -15.12 7.30 12.13
CA LEU A 94 -15.42 5.94 11.69
C LEU A 94 -16.18 5.13 12.76
N ARG A 95 -15.81 5.26 14.03
CA ARG A 95 -16.56 4.63 15.14
C ARG A 95 -18.03 5.03 15.17
N LYS A 96 -18.38 6.26 14.78
CA LYS A 96 -19.76 6.75 14.72
C LYS A 96 -20.50 6.22 13.48
N TYR A 97 -19.83 6.22 12.33
CA TYR A 97 -20.48 5.91 11.04
C TYR A 97 -20.55 4.43 10.71
N ILE A 98 -19.50 3.66 11.01
CA ILE A 98 -19.42 2.24 10.65
C ILE A 98 -19.29 1.33 11.88
N GLY A 99 -19.12 1.89 13.08
CA GLY A 99 -19.15 1.15 14.34
C GLY A 99 -18.17 -0.03 14.37
N LYS A 100 -18.72 -1.24 14.45
CA LYS A 100 -17.97 -2.51 14.50
C LYS A 100 -18.08 -3.33 13.21
N GLU A 101 -18.49 -2.71 12.11
CA GLU A 101 -18.52 -3.38 10.82
C GLU A 101 -17.10 -3.79 10.40
N THR A 102 -16.97 -5.05 9.99
CA THR A 102 -15.70 -5.60 9.53
C THR A 102 -15.35 -5.09 8.14
N VAL A 103 -14.10 -4.69 7.95
CA VAL A 103 -13.59 -4.22 6.66
C VAL A 103 -12.42 -5.08 6.22
N ILE A 104 -12.44 -5.53 4.96
CA ILE A 104 -11.33 -6.29 4.36
C ILE A 104 -10.86 -5.62 3.08
N VAL A 105 -9.60 -5.85 2.74
CA VAL A 105 -8.99 -5.37 1.50
C VAL A 105 -8.60 -6.58 0.65
N VAL A 106 -9.20 -6.67 -0.54
CA VAL A 106 -8.95 -7.73 -1.52
C VAL A 106 -8.16 -7.15 -2.69
N GLY A 107 -6.98 -7.70 -2.93
CA GLY A 107 -6.17 -7.39 -4.11
C GLY A 107 -6.53 -8.28 -5.28
N ILE A 108 -6.71 -7.69 -6.46
CA ILE A 108 -6.82 -8.37 -7.76
C ILE A 108 -5.43 -8.43 -8.39
N GLY A 109 -4.99 -9.62 -8.78
CA GLY A 109 -3.70 -9.89 -9.40
C GLY A 109 -3.87 -10.40 -10.84
N GLU A 110 -2.76 -10.74 -11.49
CA GLU A 110 -2.78 -11.27 -12.86
C GLU A 110 -3.36 -12.70 -12.92
N ILE A 111 -3.18 -13.47 -11.84
CA ILE A 111 -3.52 -14.90 -11.77
C ILE A 111 -4.62 -15.20 -10.74
N GLY A 112 -4.89 -14.29 -9.79
CA GLY A 112 -5.84 -14.57 -8.71
C GLY A 112 -6.06 -13.39 -7.77
N TYR A 113 -6.38 -13.70 -6.52
CA TYR A 113 -6.70 -12.72 -5.49
C TYR A 113 -5.76 -12.85 -4.29
N CYS A 114 -5.65 -11.77 -3.52
CA CYS A 114 -5.06 -11.82 -2.18
C CYS A 114 -5.89 -11.04 -1.17
N LEU A 115 -5.71 -11.38 0.11
CA LEU A 115 -6.13 -10.55 1.23
C LEU A 115 -4.93 -9.75 1.73
N TYR A 116 -5.09 -8.44 1.87
CA TYR A 116 -4.11 -7.62 2.58
C TYR A 116 -4.30 -7.79 4.09
N GLY A 117 -3.17 -7.98 4.76
CA GLY A 117 -3.04 -8.13 6.20
C GLY A 117 -2.67 -6.82 6.90
N MET A 118 -1.79 -6.88 7.89
CA MET A 118 -1.51 -5.78 8.83
C MET A 118 -0.51 -4.71 8.32
N ARG A 119 0.06 -4.87 7.12
CA ARG A 119 0.99 -3.91 6.49
C ARG A 119 0.29 -3.10 5.38
N ASN A 120 0.96 -2.07 4.85
CA ASN A 120 0.45 -1.24 3.74
C ASN A 120 -0.90 -0.63 4.15
N MET A 121 -1.96 -0.82 3.35
CA MET A 121 -3.30 -0.34 3.70
C MET A 121 -3.76 -0.80 5.07
N GLY A 122 -3.39 -2.01 5.50
CA GLY A 122 -3.77 -2.54 6.81
C GLY A 122 -3.10 -1.85 7.99
N ALA A 123 -1.90 -1.27 7.81
CA ALA A 123 -1.28 -0.46 8.86
C ALA A 123 -2.13 0.78 9.14
N VAL A 124 -2.67 1.40 8.09
CA VAL A 124 -3.59 2.54 8.26
C VAL A 124 -4.93 2.10 8.82
N MET A 125 -5.55 1.08 8.22
CA MET A 125 -6.92 0.67 8.55
C MET A 125 -7.02 0.01 9.94
N TYR A 126 -6.13 -0.91 10.26
CA TYR A 126 -6.25 -1.77 11.44
C TYR A 126 -5.39 -1.27 12.61
N ASP A 127 -4.22 -0.70 12.35
CA ASP A 127 -3.38 -0.13 13.40
C ASP A 127 -3.78 1.34 13.69
N ASP A 128 -3.65 2.25 12.74
CA ASP A 128 -3.90 3.67 13.00
C ASP A 128 -5.39 3.97 13.28
N LEU A 129 -6.28 3.46 12.43
CA LEU A 129 -7.73 3.72 12.49
C LEU A 129 -8.50 2.74 13.36
N ARG A 130 -7.88 1.64 13.82
CA ARG A 130 -8.49 0.62 14.69
C ARG A 130 -9.82 0.08 14.14
N MET A 131 -9.93 -0.05 12.82
CA MET A 131 -11.10 -0.65 12.18
C MET A 131 -11.17 -2.15 12.50
N GLU A 132 -12.39 -2.68 12.60
CA GLU A 132 -12.60 -4.10 12.87
C GLU A 132 -12.15 -4.96 11.68
N VAL A 133 -11.34 -5.97 11.97
CA VAL A 133 -10.80 -6.90 10.98
C VAL A 133 -11.10 -8.34 11.39
N PRO A 134 -11.56 -9.21 10.47
CA PRO A 134 -11.80 -10.61 10.77
C PRO A 134 -10.55 -11.32 11.34
N LYS A 135 -10.76 -12.22 12.30
CA LYS A 135 -9.67 -12.98 12.96
C LYS A 135 -8.78 -13.75 11.96
N SER A 136 -9.36 -14.22 10.86
CA SER A 136 -8.62 -14.91 9.80
C SER A 136 -7.56 -14.04 9.11
N ILE A 137 -7.68 -12.72 9.20
CA ILE A 137 -6.76 -11.76 8.56
C ILE A 137 -5.74 -11.19 9.56
N GLN A 138 -6.03 -11.20 10.87
CA GLN A 138 -5.16 -10.62 11.91
C GLN A 138 -3.73 -11.18 11.89
N ASN A 139 -3.55 -12.43 11.48
CA ASN A 139 -2.24 -13.09 11.41
C ASN A 139 -1.54 -12.94 10.05
N ILE A 140 -2.15 -12.26 9.08
CA ILE A 140 -1.53 -11.99 7.78
C ILE A 140 -0.60 -10.78 7.97
N ALA A 141 0.71 -10.99 7.86
CA ALA A 141 1.67 -9.91 8.04
C ALA A 141 1.60 -8.85 6.91
N HIS A 142 1.47 -9.27 5.65
CA HIS A 142 1.41 -8.36 4.50
C HIS A 142 0.29 -8.72 3.53
N ILE A 143 0.42 -9.83 2.81
CA ILE A 143 -0.62 -10.36 1.92
C ILE A 143 -0.69 -11.89 2.03
N LYS A 144 -1.88 -12.46 1.81
CA LYS A 144 -2.10 -13.90 1.64
C LYS A 144 -2.83 -14.12 0.32
N GLU A 145 -2.26 -14.87 -0.61
CA GLU A 145 -2.98 -15.30 -1.81
C GLU A 145 -4.09 -16.28 -1.42
N VAL A 146 -5.27 -16.10 -2.01
CA VAL A 146 -6.49 -16.83 -1.65
C VAL A 146 -7.38 -17.09 -2.86
N THR A 147 -8.26 -18.06 -2.72
CA THR A 147 -9.35 -18.32 -3.66
C THR A 147 -10.51 -17.35 -3.47
N LEU A 148 -11.43 -17.28 -4.45
CA LEU A 148 -12.65 -16.50 -4.31
C LEU A 148 -13.54 -17.09 -3.19
N GLU A 149 -13.57 -18.41 -3.06
CA GLU A 149 -14.27 -19.16 -2.02
C GLU A 149 -13.81 -18.73 -0.62
N GLU A 150 -12.50 -18.69 -0.37
CA GLU A 150 -11.94 -18.21 0.92
C GLU A 150 -12.35 -16.75 1.22
N ILE A 151 -12.44 -15.89 0.20
CA ILE A 151 -12.92 -14.50 0.38
C ILE A 151 -14.40 -14.48 0.76
N MET A 152 -15.21 -15.31 0.09
CA MET A 152 -16.66 -15.37 0.35
C MET A 152 -16.99 -15.94 1.73
N GLU A 153 -16.19 -16.89 2.23
CA GLU A 153 -16.34 -17.47 3.56
C GLU A 153 -16.16 -16.44 4.69
N ILE A 154 -15.32 -15.41 4.47
CA ILE A 154 -15.11 -14.33 5.44
C ILE A 154 -16.41 -13.51 5.62
N ASN A 155 -17.15 -13.30 4.53
CA ASN A 155 -18.42 -12.56 4.51
C ASN A 155 -18.40 -11.24 5.31
N ALA A 156 -17.37 -10.43 5.06
CA ALA A 156 -17.16 -9.14 5.71
C ALA A 156 -18.28 -8.14 5.39
N ASP A 157 -18.44 -7.15 6.26
CA ASP A 157 -19.48 -6.13 6.11
C ASP A 157 -19.12 -5.10 5.02
N ARG A 158 -17.83 -4.84 4.81
CA ARG A 158 -17.30 -3.95 3.77
C ARG A 158 -16.08 -4.55 3.08
N ILE A 159 -15.97 -4.33 1.77
CA ILE A 159 -14.85 -4.82 0.96
C ILE A 159 -14.26 -3.65 0.17
N ILE A 160 -12.94 -3.49 0.26
CA ILE A 160 -12.17 -2.61 -0.62
C ILE A 160 -11.44 -3.48 -1.65
N LEU A 161 -11.70 -3.27 -2.93
CA LEU A 161 -11.00 -3.92 -4.04
C LEU A 161 -9.84 -3.04 -4.50
N THR A 162 -8.64 -3.59 -4.55
CA THR A 162 -7.44 -2.92 -5.05
C THR A 162 -6.64 -3.86 -5.95
N LEU A 163 -5.44 -3.46 -6.36
CA LEU A 163 -4.53 -4.32 -7.11
C LEU A 163 -3.44 -4.91 -6.20
N TYR A 164 -2.84 -6.02 -6.61
CA TYR A 164 -1.57 -6.49 -6.03
C TYR A 164 -0.66 -7.07 -7.12
N ARG A 165 0.65 -7.14 -6.82
CA ARG A 165 1.62 -7.80 -7.68
C ARG A 165 1.61 -9.30 -7.43
N SER A 166 0.95 -10.08 -8.29
CA SER A 166 1.10 -11.55 -8.30
C SER A 166 2.37 -11.91 -9.07
N HIS A 167 3.29 -12.63 -8.45
CA HIS A 167 4.58 -13.00 -9.09
C HIS A 167 5.36 -11.78 -9.64
N LYS A 168 5.44 -10.70 -8.85
CA LYS A 168 6.08 -9.40 -9.19
C LYS A 168 5.42 -8.60 -10.32
N ARG A 169 4.40 -9.15 -10.97
CA ARG A 169 3.70 -8.54 -12.10
C ARG A 169 2.40 -7.87 -11.68
N LEU A 170 2.16 -6.67 -12.22
CA LEU A 170 0.88 -6.00 -12.11
C LEU A 170 -0.15 -6.61 -13.06
N PRO A 171 -1.42 -6.73 -12.64
CA PRO A 171 -2.47 -7.16 -13.53
C PRO A 171 -2.64 -6.17 -14.68
N SER A 172 -2.79 -6.68 -15.89
CA SER A 172 -3.22 -5.84 -17.01
C SER A 172 -4.64 -5.31 -16.80
N VAL A 173 -4.98 -4.14 -17.39
CA VAL A 173 -6.35 -3.61 -17.35
C VAL A 173 -7.37 -4.64 -17.82
N LYS A 174 -7.04 -5.40 -18.88
CA LYS A 174 -7.88 -6.49 -19.39
C LYS A 174 -8.15 -7.56 -18.32
N LYS A 175 -7.13 -7.93 -17.55
CA LYS A 175 -7.26 -8.92 -16.47
C LYS A 175 -8.11 -8.41 -15.31
N VAL A 176 -7.90 -7.17 -14.89
CA VAL A 176 -8.75 -6.53 -13.87
C VAL A 176 -10.21 -6.55 -14.31
N THR A 177 -10.51 -6.13 -15.55
CA THR A 177 -11.88 -6.15 -16.08
C THR A 177 -12.46 -7.57 -16.13
N GLN A 178 -11.68 -8.58 -16.52
CA GLN A 178 -12.12 -9.97 -16.51
C GLN A 178 -12.48 -10.46 -15.11
N HIS A 179 -11.64 -10.19 -14.10
CA HIS A 179 -11.92 -10.56 -12.72
C HIS A 179 -13.19 -9.85 -12.20
N LEU A 180 -13.33 -8.54 -12.45
CA LEU A 180 -14.54 -7.80 -12.04
C LEU A 180 -15.82 -8.33 -12.71
N GLN A 181 -15.75 -8.72 -14.00
CA GLN A 181 -16.88 -9.33 -14.70
C GLN A 181 -17.24 -10.69 -14.10
N GLN A 182 -16.25 -11.53 -13.76
CA GLN A 182 -16.46 -12.81 -13.10
C GLN A 182 -17.14 -12.63 -11.74
N LEU A 183 -16.65 -11.70 -10.91
CA LEU A 183 -17.28 -11.38 -9.62
C LEU A 183 -18.73 -10.92 -9.81
N ASN A 184 -18.99 -10.08 -10.81
CA ASN A 184 -20.34 -9.60 -11.09
C ASN A 184 -21.29 -10.68 -11.64
N GLN A 185 -20.78 -11.78 -12.19
CA GLN A 185 -21.58 -12.90 -12.69
C GLN A 185 -21.80 -14.00 -11.63
N ASP A 186 -20.98 -14.06 -10.58
CA ASP A 186 -21.11 -15.07 -9.52
C ASP A 186 -22.22 -14.70 -8.52
N HIS A 187 -23.30 -15.48 -8.51
CA HIS A 187 -24.43 -15.28 -7.57
C HIS A 187 -24.04 -15.39 -6.09
N ARG A 188 -22.99 -16.16 -5.76
CA ARG A 188 -22.46 -16.26 -4.39
C ARG A 188 -21.80 -14.94 -3.98
N TRP A 189 -21.02 -14.34 -4.87
CA TRP A 189 -20.44 -13.00 -4.66
C TRP A 189 -21.53 -11.94 -4.48
N GLN A 190 -22.52 -11.92 -5.37
CA GLN A 190 -23.68 -11.03 -5.28
C GLN A 190 -24.47 -11.22 -3.97
N SER A 191 -24.33 -12.38 -3.32
CA SER A 191 -25.04 -12.71 -2.08
C SER A 191 -24.32 -12.25 -0.81
N LEU A 192 -23.05 -11.82 -0.90
CA LEU A 192 -22.27 -11.32 0.24
C LEU A 192 -22.91 -10.07 0.86
N LYS A 193 -22.73 -9.91 2.18
CA LYS A 193 -23.23 -8.74 2.92
C LYS A 193 -22.76 -7.43 2.30
N ALA A 194 -21.46 -7.28 2.09
CA ALA A 194 -20.87 -6.08 1.52
C ALA A 194 -21.46 -5.73 0.14
N VAL A 195 -21.72 -6.73 -0.70
CA VAL A 195 -22.24 -6.49 -2.05
C VAL A 195 -23.71 -6.10 -2.01
N LYS A 196 -24.54 -6.84 -1.27
CA LYS A 196 -25.97 -6.51 -1.09
C LYS A 196 -26.20 -5.14 -0.48
N ASN A 197 -25.35 -4.77 0.49
CA ASN A 197 -25.46 -3.51 1.21
C ASN A 197 -24.75 -2.35 0.50
N LYS A 198 -24.24 -2.56 -0.73
CA LYS A 198 -23.50 -1.56 -1.51
C LYS A 198 -22.28 -0.98 -0.77
N GLN A 199 -21.59 -1.82 -0.01
CA GLN A 199 -20.38 -1.52 0.74
C GLN A 199 -19.12 -2.11 0.05
N LEU A 200 -19.11 -2.04 -1.28
CA LEU A 200 -17.98 -2.42 -2.12
C LEU A 200 -17.30 -1.16 -2.67
N TYR A 201 -16.00 -1.03 -2.47
CA TYR A 201 -15.25 0.18 -2.79
C TYR A 201 -14.07 -0.16 -3.71
N GLY A 202 -13.96 0.51 -4.85
CA GLY A 202 -12.89 0.29 -5.82
C GLY A 202 -11.74 1.27 -5.64
N LEU A 203 -10.51 0.75 -5.58
CA LEU A 203 -9.24 1.47 -5.68
C LEU A 203 -8.32 0.86 -6.76
N TYR A 204 -8.87 -0.01 -7.61
CA TYR A 204 -8.11 -0.75 -8.63
C TYR A 204 -7.71 0.09 -9.86
N ASP A 205 -8.15 1.33 -9.95
CA ASP A 205 -7.80 2.32 -10.99
C ASP A 205 -6.74 3.34 -10.52
N THR A 206 -6.15 3.12 -9.33
CA THR A 206 -5.32 4.11 -8.64
C THR A 206 -3.81 3.89 -8.81
N ASN A 207 -3.39 2.96 -9.68
CA ASN A 207 -1.97 2.62 -9.92
C ASN A 207 -1.14 2.42 -8.64
N HIS A 208 -1.67 1.66 -7.68
CA HIS A 208 -1.03 1.37 -6.39
C HIS A 208 -0.83 2.56 -5.44
N LEU A 209 -1.44 3.71 -5.71
CA LEU A 209 -1.30 4.92 -4.90
C LEU A 209 -1.54 4.67 -3.40
N TYR A 210 -2.52 3.85 -3.06
CA TYR A 210 -2.90 3.54 -1.68
C TYR A 210 -2.23 2.29 -1.10
N THR A 211 -1.55 1.50 -1.93
CA THR A 211 -0.94 0.23 -1.50
C THR A 211 0.56 0.34 -1.27
N SER A 212 1.18 1.50 -1.52
CA SER A 212 2.60 1.70 -1.22
C SER A 212 2.81 1.93 0.28
N TYR A 213 3.84 1.31 0.85
CA TYR A 213 4.14 1.43 2.27
C TYR A 213 5.06 2.63 2.54
N ASN A 214 4.47 3.82 2.50
CA ASN A 214 5.15 5.10 2.77
C ASN A 214 4.17 6.12 3.35
N ALA A 215 4.73 7.18 3.95
CA ALA A 215 3.99 8.26 4.60
C ALA A 215 2.95 8.93 3.69
N TYR A 216 3.33 9.24 2.44
CA TYR A 216 2.45 9.93 1.49
C TYR A 216 1.21 9.10 1.14
N SER A 217 1.41 7.85 0.73
CA SER A 217 0.34 6.91 0.40
C SER A 217 -0.60 6.65 1.58
N HIS A 218 -0.06 6.53 2.79
CA HIS A 218 -0.85 6.35 3.99
C HIS A 218 -1.70 7.59 4.33
N ASN A 219 -1.13 8.79 4.21
CA ASN A 219 -1.87 10.04 4.43
C ASN A 219 -3.01 10.24 3.42
N LEU A 220 -2.79 9.90 2.15
CA LEU A 220 -3.84 9.91 1.13
C LEU A 220 -4.92 8.87 1.41
N LEU A 221 -4.54 7.70 1.94
CA LEU A 221 -5.50 6.68 2.30
C LEU A 221 -6.43 7.15 3.43
N LEU A 222 -5.96 7.95 4.39
CA LEU A 222 -6.86 8.57 5.38
C LEU A 222 -7.96 9.40 4.70
N ASP A 223 -7.61 10.26 3.74
CA ASP A 223 -8.60 11.05 3.00
C ASP A 223 -9.58 10.15 2.26
N LYS A 224 -9.06 9.12 1.59
CA LYS A 224 -9.89 8.22 0.80
C LYS A 224 -10.86 7.40 1.64
N LEU A 225 -10.43 6.95 2.82
CA LEU A 225 -11.30 6.23 3.77
C LEU A 225 -12.34 7.17 4.38
N SER A 226 -12.00 8.44 4.60
CA SER A 226 -12.98 9.46 5.00
C SER A 226 -14.06 9.60 3.94
N GLU A 227 -13.71 9.74 2.65
CA GLU A 227 -14.69 9.81 1.55
C GLU A 227 -15.59 8.57 1.48
N PHE A 228 -15.06 7.39 1.78
CA PHE A 228 -15.81 6.13 1.69
C PHE A 228 -16.80 5.92 2.83
N PHE A 229 -16.43 6.33 4.04
CA PHE A 229 -17.08 5.88 5.26
C PHE A 229 -17.67 6.99 6.13
N VAL A 230 -17.29 8.25 5.92
CA VAL A 230 -17.79 9.40 6.68
C VAL A 230 -18.69 10.22 5.78
N LYS A 231 -19.93 10.48 6.23
CA LYS A 231 -20.98 11.18 5.45
C LYS A 231 -21.63 12.30 6.22
#